data_AF-A0A925BNI9-F1
#
_entry.id   AF-A0A925BNI9-F1
#
_cell.length_a   1.000
_cell.length_b   1.000
_cell.length_c   1.000
_cell.angle_alpha   90.00
_cell.angle_beta   90.00
_cell.angle_gamma   90.00
#
_symmetry.space_group_name_H-M   'P 1'
#
loop_
_entity.id
_entity.type
_entity.pdbx_description
1 polymer ?
#
loop_
_entity_poly.entity_id
_entity_poly.type
_entity_poly.pdbx_seq_one_letter_code
_entity_poly.pdbx_strand_id
1 'polypeptide(L)'
;MSLRISMTYAFLVTASLALADDADPRKPAAIHTQDVPVVSADVVAKLSQYQNTRAAAFRGWAPDGNGLLISTRFGNAAQLHRVSQPGGRREQITFFD
;
A
#
# COMPACT_ATOMS: atom_id res chain seq x y z
N MET A 1 17.60 55.95 46.35
CA MET A 1 18.11 56.42 45.05
C MET A 1 19.30 55.56 44.63
N SER A 2 19.08 54.48 43.89
CA SER A 2 20.08 53.74 43.07
C SER A 2 19.32 52.65 42.29
N LEU A 3 18.73 52.98 41.14
CA LEU A 3 19.19 52.70 39.77
C LEU A 3 19.10 51.22 39.35
N ARG A 4 18.15 50.97 38.44
CA ARG A 4 17.78 49.71 37.79
C ARG A 4 18.79 49.34 36.71
N ILE A 5 19.13 48.06 36.57
CA ILE A 5 19.63 47.51 35.30
C ILE A 5 18.96 46.15 35.07
N SER A 6 17.85 46.18 34.33
CA SER A 6 17.21 45.00 33.75
C SER A 6 18.16 44.44 32.68
N MET A 7 18.69 43.24 32.90
CA MET A 7 19.47 42.52 31.90
C MET A 7 18.53 41.62 31.09
N THR A 8 17.95 42.17 30.03
CA THR A 8 17.09 41.42 29.11
C THR A 8 17.97 40.52 28.24
N TYR A 9 17.92 39.21 28.46
CA TYR A 9 18.61 38.21 27.65
C TYR A 9 17.89 38.10 26.29
N ALA A 10 18.53 38.57 25.22
CA ALA A 10 18.02 38.40 23.87
C ALA A 10 18.33 36.99 23.36
N PHE A 11 17.34 36.10 23.39
CA PHE A 11 17.44 34.75 22.85
C PHE A 11 17.22 34.80 21.33
N LEU A 12 18.30 34.72 20.55
CA LEU A 12 18.20 34.61 19.09
C LEU A 12 17.76 33.19 18.74
N VAL A 13 16.49 33.02 18.38
CA VAL A 13 15.97 31.79 17.78
C VAL A 13 16.33 31.82 16.30
N THR A 14 17.37 31.09 15.90
CA THR A 14 17.63 30.77 14.50
C THR A 14 16.63 29.73 14.03
N ALA A 15 15.60 30.16 13.29
CA ALA A 15 14.72 29.27 12.56
C ALA A 15 15.47 28.75 11.32
N SER A 16 15.93 27.50 11.36
CA SER A 16 16.40 26.80 10.16
C SER A 16 15.21 26.57 9.23
N LEU A 17 15.15 27.25 8.09
CA LEU A 17 14.25 26.86 7.01
C LEU A 17 14.72 25.51 6.47
N ALA A 18 14.01 24.44 6.85
CA ALA A 18 14.11 23.18 6.13
C ALA A 18 13.52 23.41 4.73
N LEU A 19 14.35 23.31 3.69
CA LEU A 19 13.86 23.15 2.32
C LEU A 19 13.08 21.83 2.33
N ALA A 20 11.77 21.90 2.12
CA ALA A 20 10.95 20.72 1.96
C ALA A 20 11.42 20.01 0.69
N ASP A 21 12.12 18.90 0.86
CA ASP A 21 12.28 17.92 -0.20
C ASP A 21 10.85 17.44 -0.51
N ASP A 22 10.33 17.77 -1.70
CA ASP A 22 9.00 17.33 -2.16
C ASP A 22 9.08 15.84 -2.52
N ALA A 23 9.47 15.04 -1.53
CA ALA A 23 9.62 13.62 -1.64
C ALA A 23 8.21 13.03 -1.72
N ASP A 24 7.85 12.55 -2.90
CA ASP A 24 6.58 11.87 -3.11
C ASP A 24 6.40 10.77 -2.05
N PRO A 25 5.39 10.88 -1.16
CA PRO A 25 5.17 9.92 -0.07
C PRO A 25 4.82 8.51 -0.59
N ARG A 26 4.49 8.38 -1.88
CA ARG A 26 4.14 7.12 -2.54
C ARG A 26 5.33 6.49 -3.26
N LYS A 27 6.46 7.17 -3.36
CA LYS A 27 7.71 6.62 -3.90
C LYS A 27 8.32 5.65 -2.87
N PRO A 28 8.62 4.39 -3.26
CA PRO A 28 9.32 3.48 -2.36
C PRO A 28 10.70 4.02 -1.96
N ALA A 29 11.09 3.85 -0.69
CA ALA A 29 12.35 4.40 -0.16
C ALA A 29 13.61 3.89 -0.88
N ALA A 30 13.56 2.69 -1.46
CA ALA A 30 14.66 2.10 -2.23
C ALA A 30 14.82 2.69 -3.65
N ILE A 31 13.97 3.65 -4.06
CA ILE A 31 13.95 4.20 -5.41
C ILE A 31 14.41 5.66 -5.39
N HIS A 32 15.46 5.94 -6.19
CA HIS A 32 15.92 7.29 -6.49
C HIS A 32 15.32 7.76 -7.81
N THR A 33 14.75 8.96 -7.82
CA THR A 33 14.08 9.56 -8.97
C THR A 33 14.71 10.91 -9.27
N GLN A 34 14.86 11.25 -10.55
CA GLN A 34 15.30 12.55 -11.03
C GLN A 34 14.26 13.04 -12.05
N ASP A 35 13.85 14.31 -11.94
CA ASP A 35 12.89 14.95 -12.84
C ASP A 35 11.54 14.20 -12.98
N VAL A 36 11.16 13.42 -11.97
CA VAL A 36 9.85 12.73 -11.91
C VAL A 36 8.88 13.59 -11.10
N PRO A 37 7.72 13.98 -11.67
CA PRO A 37 6.71 14.71 -10.94
C PRO A 37 6.06 13.85 -9.86
N VAL A 38 5.60 14.48 -8.78
CA VAL A 38 4.87 13.81 -7.71
C VAL A 38 3.60 13.15 -8.26
N VAL A 39 3.33 11.91 -7.84
CA VAL A 39 2.10 11.20 -8.22
C VAL A 39 0.89 11.90 -7.61
N SER A 40 -0.01 12.39 -8.47
CA SER A 40 -1.22 13.09 -8.03
C SER A 40 -2.18 12.18 -7.27
N ALA A 41 -2.80 12.73 -6.21
CA ALA A 41 -3.76 11.99 -5.39
C ALA A 41 -4.99 11.55 -6.19
N ASP A 42 -5.44 12.36 -7.16
CA ASP A 42 -6.61 12.06 -7.99
C ASP A 42 -6.42 10.83 -8.88
N VAL A 43 -5.21 10.66 -9.45
CA VAL A 43 -4.89 9.48 -10.26
C VAL A 43 -4.90 8.23 -9.39
N VAL A 44 -4.35 8.30 -8.17
CA VAL A 44 -4.36 7.19 -7.22
C VAL A 44 -5.80 6.83 -6.81
N ALA A 45 -6.62 7.83 -6.52
CA ALA A 45 -8.02 7.63 -6.16
C ALA A 45 -8.80 6.95 -7.30
N LYS A 46 -8.60 7.41 -8.56
CA LYS A 46 -9.22 6.81 -9.75
C LYS A 46 -8.72 5.38 -10.02
N LEU A 47 -7.44 5.10 -9.77
CA LEU A 47 -6.86 3.78 -10.01
C LEU A 47 -7.28 2.73 -8.98
N SER A 48 -7.67 3.15 -7.78
CA SER A 48 -8.08 2.26 -6.69
C SER A 48 -9.13 1.22 -7.12
N GLN A 49 -10.11 1.61 -7.93
CA GLN A 49 -11.17 0.69 -8.39
C GLN A 49 -10.65 -0.43 -9.32
N TYR A 50 -9.54 -0.20 -10.02
CA TYR A 50 -8.97 -1.18 -10.95
C TYR A 50 -7.91 -2.06 -10.27
N GLN A 51 -7.16 -1.49 -9.32
CA GLN A 51 -6.11 -2.21 -8.58
C GLN A 51 -6.68 -3.13 -7.50
N ASN A 52 -7.87 -2.83 -6.95
CA ASN A 52 -8.54 -3.66 -5.95
C ASN A 52 -9.34 -4.83 -6.55
N THR A 53 -8.95 -5.33 -7.72
CA THR A 53 -9.59 -6.49 -8.34
C THR A 53 -8.98 -7.77 -7.79
N ARG A 54 -9.84 -8.67 -7.28
CA ARG A 54 -9.41 -10.01 -6.84
C ARG A 54 -9.61 -11.00 -7.98
N ALA A 55 -8.52 -11.38 -8.63
CA ALA A 55 -8.56 -12.37 -9.69
C ALA A 55 -8.71 -13.81 -9.15
N ALA A 56 -9.42 -14.63 -9.91
CA ALA A 56 -9.48 -16.08 -9.74
C ALA A 56 -9.29 -16.72 -11.11
N ALA A 57 -8.30 -17.59 -11.26
CA ALA A 57 -8.03 -18.27 -12.51
C ALA A 57 -8.58 -19.70 -12.47
N PHE A 58 -9.33 -20.10 -13.50
CA PHE A 58 -9.81 -21.47 -13.67
C PHE A 58 -8.64 -22.44 -13.78
N ARG A 59 -8.78 -23.61 -13.16
CA ARG A 59 -7.79 -24.71 -13.19
C ARG A 59 -8.36 -26.03 -13.66
N GLY A 60 -9.67 -26.21 -13.59
CA GLY A 60 -10.32 -27.45 -13.99
C GLY A 60 -11.58 -27.71 -13.18
N TRP A 61 -12.21 -28.84 -13.48
CA TRP A 61 -13.26 -29.40 -12.64
C TRP A 61 -12.63 -30.30 -11.57
N ALA A 62 -13.25 -30.38 -10.40
CA ALA A 62 -12.80 -31.29 -9.36
C ALA A 62 -12.94 -32.76 -9.86
N PRO A 63 -11.96 -33.65 -9.58
CA PRO A 63 -11.99 -35.02 -10.11
C PRO A 63 -13.17 -35.86 -9.63
N ASP A 64 -13.73 -35.52 -8.49
CA ASP A 64 -14.92 -36.13 -7.89
C ASP A 64 -16.24 -35.56 -8.47
N GLY A 65 -16.15 -34.67 -9.46
CA GLY A 65 -17.31 -33.97 -10.05
C GLY A 65 -17.88 -32.86 -9.17
N ASN A 66 -17.34 -32.63 -7.97
CA ASN A 66 -17.91 -31.71 -6.98
C ASN A 66 -17.29 -30.31 -7.07
N GLY A 67 -17.56 -29.63 -8.18
CA GLY A 67 -17.34 -28.19 -8.33
C GLY A 67 -16.10 -27.79 -9.13
N LEU A 68 -15.79 -26.49 -9.06
CA LEU A 68 -14.77 -25.82 -9.85
C LEU A 68 -13.47 -25.67 -9.06
N LEU A 69 -12.34 -25.95 -9.68
CA LEU A 69 -11.01 -25.63 -9.14
C LEU A 69 -10.56 -24.27 -9.68
N ILE A 70 -10.17 -23.39 -8.75
CA ILE A 70 -9.61 -22.07 -9.07
C ILE A 70 -8.29 -21.87 -8.33
N SER A 71 -7.42 -21.03 -8.87
CA SER A 71 -6.29 -20.49 -8.13
C SER A 71 -6.47 -19.00 -7.88
N THR A 72 -6.22 -18.56 -6.66
CA THR A 72 -6.18 -17.14 -6.29
C THR A 72 -4.81 -16.82 -5.69
N ARG A 73 -4.33 -15.59 -5.87
CA ARG A 73 -3.12 -15.11 -5.20
C ARG A 73 -3.47 -14.76 -3.75
N PHE A 74 -2.84 -15.43 -2.80
CA PHE A 74 -2.91 -15.09 -1.38
C PHE A 74 -1.49 -14.85 -0.89
N GLY A 75 -1.16 -13.59 -0.55
CA GLY A 75 0.21 -13.18 -0.28
C GLY A 75 1.13 -13.36 -1.50
N ASN A 76 2.18 -14.17 -1.31
CA ASN A 76 3.26 -14.33 -2.28
C ASN A 76 3.11 -15.56 -3.20
N ALA A 77 2.11 -16.41 -2.99
CA ALA A 77 1.91 -17.61 -3.80
C ALA A 77 0.47 -17.76 -4.29
N ALA A 78 0.31 -18.54 -5.37
CA ALA A 78 -0.99 -18.97 -5.85
C ALA A 78 -1.43 -20.20 -5.05
N GLN A 79 -2.62 -20.12 -4.45
CA GLN A 79 -3.23 -21.21 -3.69
C GLN A 79 -4.40 -21.81 -4.46
N LEU A 80 -4.53 -23.14 -4.40
CA LEU A 80 -5.64 -23.87 -5.01
C LEU A 80 -6.86 -23.85 -4.09
N HIS A 81 -8.02 -23.56 -4.67
CA HIS A 81 -9.31 -23.56 -3.98
C HIS A 81 -10.35 -24.32 -4.78
N ARG A 82 -11.32 -24.90 -4.07
CA ARG A 82 -12.55 -25.49 -4.63
C ARG A 82 -13.74 -24.56 -4.43
N VAL A 83 -14.62 -24.49 -5.42
CA VAL A 83 -15.92 -23.79 -5.37
C VAL A 83 -17.01 -24.79 -5.74
N SER A 84 -17.80 -25.22 -4.75
CA SER A 84 -18.77 -26.32 -4.94
C SER A 84 -20.05 -25.88 -5.67
N GLN A 85 -20.39 -24.59 -5.65
CA GLN A 85 -21.58 -24.04 -6.32
C GLN A 85 -21.35 -22.58 -6.75
N PRO A 86 -22.09 -22.08 -7.76
CA PRO A 86 -22.03 -20.67 -8.16
C PRO A 86 -22.27 -19.73 -6.97
N GLY A 87 -21.41 -18.72 -6.81
CA GLY A 87 -21.48 -17.79 -5.67
C GLY A 87 -21.12 -18.41 -4.31
N GLY A 88 -20.76 -19.70 -4.26
CA GLY A 88 -20.40 -20.40 -3.04
C GLY A 88 -19.05 -19.97 -2.45
N ARG A 89 -18.80 -20.41 -1.21
CA ARG A 89 -17.53 -20.18 -0.54
C ARG A 89 -16.39 -20.93 -1.24
N ARG A 90 -15.19 -20.35 -1.18
CA ARG A 90 -13.95 -20.99 -1.65
C ARG A 90 -13.36 -21.82 -0.51
N GLU A 91 -13.10 -23.10 -0.74
CA GLU A 91 -12.43 -23.99 0.20
C GLU A 91 -10.96 -24.15 -0.23
N GLN A 92 -10.02 -23.78 0.64
CA GLN A 92 -8.58 -23.85 0.35
C GLN A 92 -8.09 -25.29 0.45
N ILE A 93 -7.34 -25.73 -0.57
CA ILE A 93 -6.79 -27.10 -0.65
C ILE A 93 -5.31 -27.11 -0.25
N THR A 94 -4.56 -26.08 -0.65
CA THR A 94 -3.11 -25.98 -0.41
C THR A 94 -2.82 -25.08 0.80
N PHE A 95 -2.00 -25.55 1.74
CA PHE A 95 -1.58 -24.81 2.94
C PHE A 95 -0.06 -24.62 2.94
N PHE A 96 0.42 -23.63 3.70
CA PHE A 96 1.85 -23.49 4.01
C PHE A 96 2.08 -24.08 5.40
N ASP A 97 3.12 -24.90 5.55
CA ASP A 97 3.63 -25.35 6.84
C ASP A 97 4.67 -24.36 7.38
#